data_AF-A0A0L0D7X6-F1
#
_entry.id   AF-A0A0L0D7X6-F1
#
_cell.length_a   1.000
_cell.length_b   1.000
_cell.length_c   1.000
_cell.angle_alpha   90.00
_cell.angle_beta   90.00
_cell.angle_gamma   90.00
#
_symmetry.space_group_name_H-M   'P 1'
#
loop_
_entity.id
_entity.type
_entity.pdbx_description
1 polymer ?
#
loop_
_entity_poly.entity_id
_entity_poly.type
_entity_poly.pdbx_seq_one_letter_code
_entity_poly.pdbx_strand_id
1 'polypeptide(L)'
;MAATQSLANMMGTHPGITCDGCGVEPMFGLRYKCSKCANHDLCEACHATFLSGTLPHNNPKNPLSRLAEDHAFDPFVDPTGKQFQPLKKVSTTTATVAKGPKVKPNDKCPCGSGKKYKKCCRKL
;
A
#
# COMPACT_ATOMS: atom_id res chain seq x y z
N MET A 1 -2.75 31.23 2.31
CA MET A 1 -1.88 30.35 3.11
C MET A 1 -2.62 29.05 3.39
N ALA A 2 -2.51 28.05 2.53
CA ALA A 2 -2.87 26.68 2.85
C ALA A 2 -1.95 25.80 2.01
N ALA A 3 -0.97 25.21 2.67
CA ALA A 3 0.04 24.38 2.02
C ALA A 3 -0.66 23.23 1.30
N THR A 4 -0.45 23.12 -0.01
CA THR A 4 -0.69 21.92 -0.78
C THR A 4 0.30 20.86 -0.29
N GLN A 5 0.12 20.33 0.92
CA GLN A 5 0.87 19.19 1.39
C GLN A 5 0.48 18.02 0.48
N SER A 6 1.42 17.62 -0.36
CA SER A 6 1.23 16.57 -1.36
C SER A 6 0.66 15.31 -0.68
N LEU A 7 -0.48 14.80 -1.15
CA LEU A 7 -1.09 13.55 -0.68
C LEU A 7 -0.08 12.39 -0.63
N ALA A 8 0.94 12.44 -1.49
CA ALA A 8 2.04 11.47 -1.54
C ALA A 8 2.82 11.36 -0.22
N ASN A 9 2.85 12.41 0.61
CA ASN A 9 3.52 12.40 1.90
C ASN A 9 2.65 11.80 3.04
N MET A 10 1.38 11.53 2.77
CA MET A 10 0.43 10.94 3.74
C MET A 10 0.12 9.47 3.43
N MET A 11 0.57 8.94 2.30
CA MET A 11 0.42 7.53 1.93
C MET A 11 1.48 6.66 2.60
N GLY A 12 1.06 5.76 3.49
CA GLY A 12 1.98 4.97 4.30
C GLY A 12 1.34 3.78 4.97
N THR A 13 2.05 3.23 5.96
CA THR A 13 1.50 2.25 6.91
C THR A 13 1.26 2.92 8.25
N HIS A 14 0.16 2.53 8.90
CA HIS A 14 -0.24 3.03 10.21
C HIS A 14 -0.30 1.86 11.21
N PRO A 15 0.82 1.53 11.89
CA PRO A 15 0.87 0.43 12.85
C PRO A 15 -0.01 0.72 14.08
N GLY A 16 -0.75 -0.29 14.55
CA GLY A 16 -1.62 -0.20 15.73
C GLY A 16 -2.87 0.68 15.52
N ILE A 17 -3.19 1.00 14.26
CA ILE A 17 -4.44 1.64 13.88
C ILE A 17 -5.27 0.62 13.11
N THR A 18 -6.49 0.38 13.60
CA THR A 18 -7.49 -0.48 12.98
C THR A 18 -8.53 0.39 12.27
N CYS A 19 -8.93 0.00 11.07
CA CYS A 19 -10.08 0.61 10.40
C CYS A 19 -11.40 0.14 11.05
N ASP A 20 -12.26 1.04 11.52
CA ASP A 20 -13.55 0.67 12.15
C ASP A 20 -14.60 0.12 11.17
N GLY A 21 -14.38 0.32 9.87
CA GLY A 21 -15.28 -0.15 8.82
C GLY A 21 -15.06 -1.60 8.42
N CYS A 22 -13.81 -1.98 8.18
CA CYS A 22 -13.45 -3.32 7.71
C CYS A 22 -12.56 -4.12 8.68
N GLY A 23 -12.04 -3.51 9.74
CA GLY A 23 -11.20 -4.16 10.74
C GLY A 23 -9.74 -4.39 10.31
N VAL A 24 -9.29 -3.84 9.18
CA VAL A 24 -7.90 -4.03 8.74
C VAL A 24 -6.91 -3.36 9.71
N GLU A 25 -5.89 -4.11 10.13
CA GLU A 25 -4.75 -3.64 10.91
C GLU A 25 -3.47 -4.40 10.46
N PRO A 26 -2.35 -3.71 10.19
CA PRO A 26 -2.20 -2.25 10.15
C PRO A 26 -2.88 -1.64 8.91
N MET A 27 -3.31 -0.39 9.01
CA MET A 27 -3.87 0.32 7.84
C MET A 27 -2.77 0.70 6.84
N PHE A 28 -3.08 0.58 5.55
CA PHE A 28 -2.23 0.97 4.42
C PHE A 28 -2.88 2.09 3.62
N GLY A 29 -2.07 3.02 3.10
CA GLY A 29 -2.53 4.15 2.30
C GLY A 29 -2.78 5.39 3.15
N LEU A 30 -3.88 6.08 2.88
CA LEU A 30 -4.34 7.23 3.67
C LEU A 30 -5.18 6.75 4.86
N ARG A 31 -4.94 7.34 6.03
CA ARG A 31 -5.82 7.23 7.19
C ARG A 31 -6.78 8.41 7.20
N TYR A 32 -8.07 8.13 7.29
CA TYR A 32 -9.12 9.14 7.44
C TYR A 32 -9.67 9.10 8.85
N LYS A 33 -9.62 10.23 9.57
CA LYS A 33 -10.14 10.33 10.93
C LYS A 33 -11.40 11.18 10.92
N CYS A 34 -12.46 10.73 11.59
CA CYS A 34 -13.64 11.55 11.77
C CYS A 34 -13.35 12.68 12.76
N SER A 35 -13.57 13.94 12.37
CA SER A 35 -13.39 15.12 13.22
C SER A 35 -14.52 15.30 14.24
N LYS A 36 -15.68 14.65 14.02
CA LYS A 36 -16.84 14.67 14.92
C LYS A 36 -16.84 13.53 15.93
N CYS A 37 -16.06 12.47 15.71
CA CYS A 37 -16.05 11.27 16.56
C CYS A 37 -14.73 11.11 17.30
N ALA A 38 -14.77 10.58 18.53
CA ALA A 38 -13.57 10.42 19.36
C ALA A 38 -12.55 9.40 18.78
N ASN A 39 -13.05 8.27 18.26
CA ASN A 39 -12.21 7.14 17.84
C ASN A 39 -12.78 6.46 16.59
N HIS A 40 -12.94 7.22 15.51
CA HIS A 40 -13.40 6.67 14.24
C HIS A 40 -12.38 6.89 13.14
N ASP A 41 -11.73 5.81 12.73
CA ASP A 41 -10.68 5.79 11.71
C ASP A 41 -11.08 4.86 10.56
N LEU A 42 -10.99 5.36 9.32
CA LEU A 42 -11.30 4.63 8.10
C LEU A 42 -10.08 4.55 7.17
N CYS A 43 -9.93 3.39 6.53
CA CYS A 43 -9.02 3.26 5.40
C CYS A 43 -9.60 3.91 4.14
N GLU A 44 -8.76 4.10 3.12
CA GLU A 44 -9.15 4.69 1.84
C GLU A 44 -10.38 4.01 1.21
N ALA A 45 -10.44 2.67 1.24
CA ALA A 45 -11.58 1.92 0.70
C ALA A 45 -12.87 2.18 1.48
N CYS A 46 -12.80 2.20 2.83
CA CYS A 46 -13.97 2.48 3.66
C CYS A 46 -14.41 3.95 3.54
N HIS A 47 -13.46 4.88 3.39
CA HIS A 47 -13.76 6.27 3.13
C HIS A 47 -14.46 6.44 1.76
N ALA A 48 -14.03 5.71 0.73
CA ALA A 48 -14.71 5.71 -0.57
C ALA A 48 -16.15 5.19 -0.46
N THR A 49 -16.41 4.15 0.33
CA THR A 49 -17.78 3.69 0.60
C THR A 49 -18.61 4.74 1.35
N PHE A 50 -18.00 5.47 2.29
CA PHE A 50 -18.67 6.59 2.98
C PHE A 50 -19.09 7.68 2.00
N LEU A 51 -18.20 8.07 1.07
CA LEU A 51 -18.51 9.03 0.00
C LEU A 51 -19.62 8.54 -0.94
N SER A 52 -19.77 7.23 -1.12
CA SER A 52 -20.89 6.64 -1.87
C SER A 52 -22.21 6.56 -1.08
N GLY A 53 -22.24 7.08 0.16
CA GLY A 53 -23.43 7.10 1.01
C GLY A 53 -23.56 5.89 1.95
N THR A 54 -22.57 5.01 2.01
CA THR A 54 -22.56 3.83 2.88
C THR A 54 -21.62 4.06 4.05
N LEU A 55 -22.16 4.23 5.25
CA LEU A 55 -21.37 4.41 6.47
C LEU A 55 -20.82 3.07 6.99
N PRO A 56 -19.50 2.82 6.94
CA PRO A 56 -18.93 1.55 7.36
C PRO A 56 -18.52 1.63 8.84
N HIS A 57 -19.37 1.15 9.73
CA HIS A 57 -19.04 0.91 11.14
C HIS A 57 -19.46 -0.52 11.55
N ASN A 58 -18.54 -1.31 12.10
CA ASN A 58 -18.86 -2.64 12.62
C ASN A 58 -18.36 -2.85 14.06
N ASN A 59 -17.98 -1.77 14.75
CA ASN A 59 -17.35 -1.86 16.05
C ASN A 59 -18.36 -1.61 17.19
N PRO A 60 -18.81 -2.63 17.94
CA PRO A 60 -19.70 -2.44 19.08
C PRO A 60 -19.07 -1.65 20.23
N LYS A 61 -17.73 -1.46 20.22
CA LYS A 61 -17.00 -0.70 21.24
C LYS A 61 -17.04 0.82 21.02
N ASN A 62 -17.57 1.29 19.89
CA ASN A 62 -17.70 2.71 19.61
C ASN A 62 -19.13 3.01 19.08
N PRO A 63 -20.09 3.32 19.96
CA PRO A 63 -21.46 3.63 19.55
C PRO A 63 -21.50 4.99 18.85
N LEU A 64 -21.29 4.98 17.53
CA LEU A 64 -21.32 6.15 16.67
C LEU A 64 -22.72 6.36 16.06
N SER A 65 -22.99 7.59 15.61
CA SER A 65 -24.23 7.88 14.87
C SER A 65 -24.31 7.03 13.60
N ARG A 66 -25.53 6.60 13.26
CA ARG A 66 -25.85 5.87 12.02
C ARG A 66 -26.05 6.78 10.82
N LEU A 67 -26.11 8.10 11.03
CA LEU A 67 -26.35 9.07 9.96
C LEU A 67 -25.02 9.53 9.38
N ALA A 68 -24.87 9.48 8.06
CA ALA A 68 -23.64 9.87 7.38
C ALA A 68 -23.28 11.35 7.62
N GLU A 69 -24.29 12.21 7.76
CA GLU A 69 -24.14 13.65 8.02
C GLU A 69 -23.51 14.00 9.37
N ASP A 70 -23.58 13.09 10.35
CA ASP A 70 -22.94 13.24 11.64
C ASP A 70 -21.44 12.91 11.61
N HIS A 71 -20.91 12.57 10.44
CA HIS A 71 -19.50 12.26 10.24
C HIS A 71 -18.84 13.27 9.31
N ALA A 72 -17.58 13.58 9.58
CA ALA A 72 -16.74 14.40 8.74
C ALA A 72 -15.33 13.81 8.76
N PHE A 73 -14.96 13.10 7.71
CA PHE A 73 -13.68 12.43 7.61
C PHE A 73 -12.66 13.28 6.88
N ASP A 74 -11.55 13.53 7.55
CA ASP A 74 -10.43 14.28 6.99
C ASP A 74 -9.18 13.39 6.93
N PRO A 75 -8.29 13.57 5.93
CA PRO A 75 -7.00 12.92 5.90
C PRO A 75 -6.23 13.23 7.19
N PHE A 76 -5.85 12.19 7.93
CA PHE A 76 -5.08 12.32 9.16
C PHE A 76 -3.61 12.50 8.83
N VAL A 77 -3.08 13.68 9.13
CA VAL A 77 -1.64 13.95 9.14
C VAL A 77 -1.13 13.67 10.54
N ASP A 78 -0.25 12.69 10.72
CA ASP A 78 0.35 12.40 12.02
C ASP A 78 1.31 13.53 12.43
N PRO A 79 0.97 14.37 13.43
CA PRO A 79 1.85 15.45 13.86
C PRO A 79 3.05 14.92 14.66
N THR A 80 2.98 13.69 15.17
CA THR A 80 4.01 13.09 16.03
C THR A 80 5.04 12.29 15.23
N GLY A 81 4.71 11.88 14.00
CA GLY A 81 5.53 11.00 13.17
C GLY A 81 5.73 9.59 13.73
N LYS A 82 4.94 9.17 14.73
CA LYS A 82 5.05 7.84 15.38
C LYS A 82 4.05 6.82 14.84
N GLN A 83 2.90 7.28 14.35
CA GLN A 83 1.77 6.49 13.84
C GLN A 83 1.74 6.43 12.30
N PHE A 84 2.71 7.06 11.64
CA PHE A 84 2.89 7.02 10.20
C PHE A 84 4.28 6.50 9.85
N GLN A 85 4.33 5.43 9.07
CA GLN A 85 5.54 4.96 8.42
C GLN A 85 5.35 5.18 6.92
N PRO A 86 6.16 6.03 6.27
CA PRO A 86 6.07 6.20 4.84
C PRO A 86 6.35 4.86 4.17
N LEU A 87 5.61 4.53 3.11
CA LEU A 87 6.04 3.47 2.21
C LEU A 87 7.41 3.91 1.71
N LYS A 88 8.48 3.23 2.17
CA LYS A 88 9.81 3.42 1.61
C LYS A 88 9.58 3.36 0.12
N LYS A 89 9.95 4.44 -0.62
CA LYS A 89 10.03 4.38 -2.08
C LYS A 89 10.60 3.01 -2.32
N VAL A 90 9.86 2.15 -3.04
CA VAL A 90 10.45 0.92 -3.55
C VAL A 90 11.69 1.47 -4.20
N SER A 91 12.82 1.29 -3.53
CA SER A 91 14.09 1.41 -4.14
C SER A 91 13.88 0.38 -5.21
N THR A 92 13.63 0.86 -6.41
CA THR A 92 14.26 0.34 -7.60
C THR A 92 15.75 0.22 -7.24
N THR A 93 16.09 -0.72 -6.36
CA THR A 93 16.93 -1.83 -6.73
C THR A 93 16.30 -2.32 -8.03
N THR A 94 16.62 -1.62 -9.11
CA THR A 94 17.00 -2.25 -10.34
C THR A 94 17.85 -3.40 -9.87
N ALA A 95 17.22 -4.56 -9.68
CA ALA A 95 17.94 -5.80 -9.55
C ALA A 95 18.72 -5.80 -10.86
N THR A 96 20.00 -5.43 -10.79
CA THR A 96 20.95 -5.75 -11.84
C THR A 96 20.78 -7.24 -11.96
N VAL A 97 20.02 -7.68 -12.97
CA VAL A 97 19.89 -9.07 -13.34
C VAL A 97 21.32 -9.54 -13.42
N ALA A 98 21.77 -10.30 -12.42
CA ALA A 98 23.09 -10.87 -12.43
C ALA A 98 23.13 -11.65 -13.74
N LYS A 99 23.94 -11.18 -14.67
CA LYS A 99 24.09 -11.80 -15.98
C LYS A 99 24.50 -13.24 -15.66
N GLY A 100 23.59 -14.18 -15.91
CA GLY A 100 23.83 -15.59 -15.60
C GLY A 100 25.17 -16.06 -16.19
N PRO A 101 25.72 -17.18 -15.71
CA PRO A 101 27.01 -17.68 -16.17
C PRO A 101 27.13 -17.60 -17.71
N LYS A 102 28.16 -16.94 -18.22
CA LYS A 102 28.38 -16.82 -19.68
C LYS A 102 28.55 -18.23 -20.26
N VAL A 103 27.52 -18.76 -20.92
CA VAL A 103 27.55 -20.09 -21.55
C VAL A 103 28.59 -20.11 -22.66
N LYS A 104 29.62 -20.95 -22.55
CA LYS A 104 30.67 -21.06 -23.58
C LYS A 104 30.13 -21.84 -24.78
N PRO A 105 30.65 -21.62 -26.01
CA PRO A 105 30.13 -22.28 -27.22
C PRO A 105 30.13 -23.81 -27.19
N ASN A 106 31.02 -24.44 -26.41
CA ASN A 106 31.09 -25.89 -26.27
C ASN A 106 30.31 -26.45 -25.07
N ASP A 107 29.75 -25.61 -24.19
CA ASP A 107 28.96 -26.05 -23.03
C ASP A 107 27.58 -26.56 -23.48
N LYS A 108 26.92 -27.38 -22.65
CA LYS A 108 25.55 -27.84 -22.90
C LYS A 108 24.62 -26.63 -22.95
N CYS A 109 23.69 -26.64 -23.90
CA CYS A 109 22.77 -25.53 -24.12
C CYS A 109 21.75 -25.44 -22.97
N PRO A 110 21.50 -24.25 -22.39
CA PRO A 110 20.55 -24.08 -21.30
C PRO A 110 19.08 -24.26 -21.71
N CYS A 111 18.77 -24.37 -23.00
CA CYS A 111 17.40 -24.65 -23.48
C CYS A 111 16.98 -26.13 -23.35
N GLY A 112 17.81 -26.99 -22.76
CA GLY A 112 17.49 -28.40 -22.53
C GLY A 112 17.66 -29.31 -23.75
N SER A 113 18.14 -28.80 -24.90
CA SER A 113 18.26 -29.56 -26.15
C SER A 113 19.34 -30.66 -26.16
N GLY A 114 20.14 -30.80 -25.10
CA GLY A 114 21.24 -31.76 -25.01
C GLY A 114 22.46 -31.46 -25.90
N LYS A 115 22.38 -30.46 -26.79
CA LYS A 115 23.43 -30.09 -27.76
C LYS A 115 24.37 -29.01 -27.19
N LYS A 116 25.58 -28.88 -27.77
CA LYS A 116 26.51 -27.78 -27.45
C LYS A 116 25.87 -26.42 -27.82
N TYR A 117 26.09 -25.39 -27.01
CA TYR A 117 25.49 -24.06 -27.15
C TYR A 117 25.66 -23.47 -28.57
N LYS A 118 26.86 -23.61 -29.16
CA LYS A 118 27.16 -23.18 -30.55
C LYS A 118 26.38 -23.91 -31.66
N LYS A 119 25.84 -25.09 -31.37
CA LYS A 119 25.06 -25.89 -32.33
C LYS A 119 23.55 -25.74 -32.09
N CYS A 120 23.14 -24.99 -31.07
CA CYS A 120 21.73 -24.86 -30.68
C CYS A 120 21.26 -23.40 -30.64
N CYS A 121 21.55 -22.65 -29.57
CA CYS A 121 21.05 -21.28 -29.39
C CYS A 121 22.02 -20.19 -29.85
N ARG A 122 23.26 -20.54 -30.17
CA ARG A 122 24.26 -19.65 -30.78
C ARG A 122 24.53 -20.11 -32.21
N LYS A 123 23.48 -20.21 -33.03
CA LYS A 123 23.63 -20.46 -34.47
C LYS A 123 24.27 -19.22 -35.10
N LEU A 124 25.49 -19.40 -35.62
CA LEU A 124 26.09 -18.54 -36.64
C LEU A 124 25.40 -18.85 -37.98
#